data_AF-A0A7C8NZH0-F1
#
_entry.id   AF-A0A7C8NZH0-F1
#
_cell.length_a   1.000
_cell.length_b   1.000
_cell.length_c   1.000
_cell.angle_alpha   90.00
_cell.angle_beta   90.00
_cell.angle_gamma   90.00
#
_symmetry.space_group_name_H-M   'P 1'
#
loop_
_entity.id
_entity.type
_entity.pdbx_description
1 polymer ?
#
loop_
_entity_poly.entity_id
_entity_poly.type
_entity_poly.pdbx_seq_one_letter_code
_entity_poly.pdbx_strand_id
1 'polypeptide(L)'
;MAPIALQSPQAVAEFQSHQHQDLSLVQRRSNFEILISSIRDTLGTNPELKFDDVDVDKLEMLLRAYQSSRSEWERFSFIDFSRNYTRNLVDNLHGNANLV
;
A
#
# COMPACT_ATOMS: atom_id res chain seq x y z
N MET A 1 -11.04 55.57 47.81
CA MET A 1 -11.12 54.11 47.94
C MET A 1 -12.49 53.67 47.46
N ALA A 2 -12.54 53.01 46.31
CA ALA A 2 -13.76 52.56 45.64
C ALA A 2 -13.54 51.09 45.16
N PRO A 3 -14.61 50.26 45.14
CA PRO A 3 -14.52 48.81 45.08
C PRO A 3 -14.17 48.25 43.69
N ILE A 4 -13.62 47.03 43.69
CA ILE A 4 -13.22 46.24 42.52
C ILE A 4 -14.45 45.96 41.64
N ALA A 5 -14.39 46.41 40.38
CA ALA A 5 -15.40 46.09 39.37
C ALA A 5 -15.23 44.63 38.91
N LEU A 6 -16.32 43.86 38.93
CA LEU A 6 -16.39 42.54 38.29
C LEU A 6 -16.19 42.70 36.79
N GLN A 7 -15.10 42.12 36.27
CA GLN A 7 -14.83 42.06 34.84
C GLN A 7 -15.61 40.89 34.25
N SER A 8 -16.47 41.17 33.27
CA SER A 8 -17.28 40.20 32.54
C SER A 8 -16.40 39.18 31.81
N PRO A 9 -16.90 37.95 31.55
CA PRO A 9 -16.09 36.87 31.00
C PRO A 9 -15.55 37.26 29.62
N GLN A 10 -14.24 37.15 29.43
CA GLN A 10 -13.63 37.23 28.11
C GLN A 10 -14.29 36.19 27.21
N ALA A 11 -14.72 36.61 26.03
CA ALA A 11 -15.23 35.72 25.00
C ALA A 11 -14.21 34.62 24.77
N VAL A 12 -14.57 33.40 25.17
CA VAL A 12 -13.84 32.17 24.89
C VAL A 12 -13.63 32.14 23.39
N ALA A 13 -12.36 32.02 22.99
CA ALA A 13 -11.89 31.98 21.62
C ALA A 13 -12.92 31.37 20.69
N GLU A 14 -13.28 32.11 19.63
CA GLU A 14 -13.91 31.55 18.46
C GLU A 14 -13.01 30.41 17.97
N PHE A 15 -13.36 29.18 18.35
CA PHE A 15 -12.82 27.98 17.75
C PHE A 15 -13.30 28.02 16.30
N GLN A 16 -12.51 28.68 15.45
CA GLN A 16 -12.65 28.55 14.02
C GLN A 16 -12.52 27.06 13.71
N SER A 17 -13.65 26.45 13.41
CA SER A 17 -13.81 25.06 13.02
C SER A 17 -13.08 24.83 11.71
N HIS A 18 -11.76 24.69 11.78
CA HIS A 18 -10.94 24.14 10.72
C HIS A 18 -11.11 22.62 10.73
N GLN A 19 -12.35 22.14 10.58
CA GLN A 19 -12.61 20.80 10.08
C GLN A 19 -12.53 20.83 8.55
N HIS A 20 -11.38 21.27 8.03
CA HIS A 20 -11.00 20.91 6.67
C HIS A 20 -10.50 19.48 6.74
N GLN A 21 -11.36 18.60 6.25
CA GLN A 21 -11.18 17.16 6.11
C GLN A 21 -9.78 16.82 5.56
N ASP A 22 -8.87 16.37 6.42
CA ASP A 22 -7.71 15.59 5.97
C ASP A 22 -8.15 14.14 5.73
N LEU A 23 -8.89 13.95 4.64
CA LEU A 23 -9.15 12.63 4.04
C LEU A 23 -8.09 12.30 2.98
N SER A 24 -6.98 13.05 2.93
CA SER A 24 -6.02 13.02 1.83
C SER A 24 -4.93 11.96 1.97
N LEU A 25 -4.81 11.32 3.14
CA LEU A 25 -3.81 10.28 3.41
C LEU A 25 -4.34 8.85 3.23
N VAL A 26 -5.50 8.64 2.60
CA VAL A 26 -5.83 7.32 2.05
C VAL A 26 -4.94 7.14 0.82
N GLN A 27 -3.72 6.66 1.03
CA GLN A 27 -2.78 6.31 -0.03
C GLN A 27 -3.50 5.38 -1.00
N ARG A 28 -3.86 5.92 -2.19
CA ARG A 28 -4.46 5.10 -3.23
C ARG A 28 -3.44 4.04 -3.63
N ARG A 29 -3.80 2.77 -3.47
CA ARG A 29 -2.97 1.66 -3.92
C ARG A 29 -2.74 1.79 -5.43
N SER A 30 -1.51 1.55 -5.87
CA SER A 30 -1.20 1.50 -7.30
C SER A 30 -1.81 0.23 -7.93
N ASN A 31 -1.91 0.19 -9.25
CA ASN A 31 -2.41 -1.01 -9.94
C ASN A 31 -1.46 -2.20 -9.72
N PHE A 32 -0.16 -1.93 -9.61
CA PHE A 32 0.83 -2.94 -9.25
C PHE A 32 0.61 -3.51 -7.84
N GLU A 33 0.28 -2.66 -6.86
CA GLU A 33 -0.02 -3.11 -5.49
C GLU A 33 -1.32 -3.92 -5.43
N ILE A 34 -2.31 -3.56 -6.24
CA ILE A 34 -3.54 -4.34 -6.42
C ILE A 34 -3.23 -5.71 -7.05
N LEU A 35 -2.36 -5.76 -8.06
CA LEU A 35 -1.92 -7.02 -8.67
C LEU A 35 -1.23 -7.92 -7.63
N ILE A 36 -0.27 -7.40 -6.86
CA ILE A 36 0.42 -8.17 -5.81
C ILE A 36 -0.59 -8.73 -4.80
N SER A 37 -1.54 -7.91 -4.33
CA SER A 37 -2.60 -8.36 -3.42
C SER A 37 -3.45 -9.45 -4.07
N SER A 38 -3.84 -9.29 -5.33
CA SER A 38 -4.68 -10.25 -6.05
C SER A 38 -3.97 -11.59 -6.28
N ILE A 39 -2.66 -11.56 -6.53
CA ILE A 39 -1.83 -12.77 -6.62
C ILE A 39 -1.78 -13.46 -5.24
N ARG A 40 -1.49 -12.73 -4.16
CA ARG A 40 -1.51 -13.28 -2.79
C ARG A 40 -2.85 -13.94 -2.46
N ASP A 41 -3.96 -13.25 -2.75
CA ASP A 41 -5.31 -13.76 -2.48
C ASP A 41 -5.63 -15.00 -3.32
N THR A 42 -5.10 -15.08 -4.54
CA THR A 42 -5.28 -16.24 -5.43
C THR A 42 -4.47 -17.45 -4.96
N LEU A 43 -3.25 -17.24 -4.45
CA LEU A 43 -2.43 -18.29 -3.86
C LEU A 43 -2.93 -18.71 -2.46
N GLY A 44 -3.75 -17.86 -1.82
CA GLY A 44 -4.26 -18.09 -0.49
C GLY A 44 -3.19 -17.98 0.61
N THR A 45 -3.54 -18.44 1.79
CA THR A 45 -2.68 -18.39 3.00
C THR A 45 -2.10 -19.76 3.34
N ASN A 46 -2.20 -20.74 2.45
CA ASN A 46 -1.65 -22.07 2.71
C ASN A 46 -0.11 -21.97 2.70
N PRO A 47 0.58 -22.29 3.80
CA PRO A 47 2.04 -22.28 3.87
C PRO A 47 2.69 -23.39 3.03
N GLU A 48 1.93 -24.43 2.67
CA GLU A 48 2.39 -25.55 1.84
C GLU A 48 1.55 -25.63 0.56
N LEU A 49 1.76 -24.67 -0.34
CA LEU A 49 1.06 -24.61 -1.62
C LEU A 49 1.45 -25.79 -2.52
N LYS A 50 0.48 -26.66 -2.86
CA LYS A 50 0.67 -27.74 -3.83
C LYS A 50 0.24 -27.26 -5.21
N PHE A 51 0.71 -27.96 -6.25
CA PHE A 51 0.34 -27.63 -7.63
C PHE A 51 -1.18 -27.61 -7.84
N ASP A 52 -1.89 -28.59 -7.27
CA ASP A 52 -3.35 -28.70 -7.38
C ASP A 52 -4.11 -27.58 -6.64
N ASP A 53 -3.43 -26.84 -5.74
CA ASP A 53 -4.01 -25.70 -5.01
C ASP A 53 -3.94 -24.39 -5.82
N VAL A 54 -3.28 -24.40 -6.99
CA VAL A 54 -3.00 -23.20 -7.78
C VAL A 54 -3.91 -23.10 -9.00
N ASP A 55 -4.75 -22.08 -9.01
CA ASP A 55 -5.49 -21.67 -10.21
C ASP A 55 -4.56 -20.89 -11.16
N VAL A 56 -3.88 -21.63 -12.04
CA VAL A 56 -2.91 -21.08 -13.01
C VAL A 56 -3.60 -20.14 -14.00
N ASP A 57 -4.78 -20.49 -14.48
CA ASP A 57 -5.53 -19.67 -15.45
C ASP A 57 -5.89 -18.31 -14.86
N LYS A 58 -6.30 -18.27 -13.59
CA LYS A 58 -6.56 -17.02 -12.88
C LYS A 58 -5.30 -16.19 -12.66
N LEU A 59 -4.17 -16.81 -12.32
CA LEU A 59 -2.90 -16.10 -12.18
C LEU A 59 -2.46 -15.49 -13.52
N GLU A 60 -2.55 -16.24 -14.61
CA GLU A 60 -2.26 -15.73 -15.95
C GLU A 60 -3.16 -14.55 -16.31
N MET A 61 -4.47 -14.66 -16.04
CA MET A 61 -5.43 -13.59 -16.28
C MET A 61 -5.06 -12.31 -15.51
N LEU A 62 -4.72 -12.43 -14.23
CA LEU A 62 -4.31 -11.29 -13.39
C LEU A 62 -3.06 -10.61 -13.95
N LEU A 63 -2.04 -11.40 -14.33
CA LEU A 63 -0.79 -10.89 -14.89
C LEU A 63 -0.99 -10.21 -16.24
N ARG A 64 -1.86 -10.76 -17.11
CA ARG A 64 -2.16 -10.17 -18.43
C ARG A 64 -3.00 -8.89 -18.34
N ALA A 65 -3.90 -8.81 -17.35
CA ALA A 65 -4.77 -7.65 -17.16
C ALA A 65 -4.01 -6.42 -16.62
N TYR A 66 -2.85 -6.63 -16.00
CA TYR A 66 -2.04 -5.54 -15.47
C TYR A 66 -1.34 -4.76 -16.60
N GLN A 67 -1.70 -3.49 -16.75
CA GLN A 67 -0.99 -2.56 -17.63
C GLN A 67 0.22 -1.97 -16.89
N SER A 68 1.43 -2.35 -17.32
CA SER A 68 2.68 -1.96 -16.64
C SER A 68 2.91 -0.45 -16.64
N SER A 69 3.27 0.08 -15.47
CA SER A 69 3.73 1.46 -15.29
C SER A 69 5.03 1.49 -14.47
N ARG A 70 6.08 2.11 -15.03
CA ARG A 70 7.41 2.17 -14.41
C ARG A 70 7.37 2.73 -12.99
N SER A 71 6.60 3.80 -12.76
CA SER A 71 6.51 4.46 -11.45
C SER A 71 5.98 3.56 -10.34
N GLU A 72 5.33 2.44 -10.68
CA GLU A 72 4.77 1.51 -9.69
C GLU A 72 5.76 0.42 -9.24
N TRP A 73 6.71 0.02 -10.10
CA TRP A 73 7.64 -1.08 -9.84
C TRP A 73 9.12 -0.67 -9.79
N GLU A 74 9.49 0.56 -10.18
CA GLU A 74 10.90 0.99 -10.26
C GLU A 74 11.65 0.89 -8.93
N ARG A 75 10.96 0.99 -7.78
CA ARG A 75 11.55 0.79 -6.44
C ARG A 75 12.15 -0.60 -6.23
N PHE A 76 11.76 -1.58 -7.05
CA PHE A 76 12.29 -2.95 -7.05
C PHE A 76 13.33 -3.17 -8.15
N SER A 77 13.62 -2.16 -8.98
CA SER A 77 14.52 -2.27 -10.14
C SER A 77 15.98 -2.02 -9.76
N PHE A 78 16.57 -2.91 -8.96
CA PHE A 78 17.99 -2.82 -8.61
C PHE A 78 18.86 -3.37 -9.76
N ILE A 79 19.65 -2.48 -10.36
CA ILE A 79 20.55 -2.81 -11.48
C ILE A 79 21.94 -3.12 -10.92
N ASP A 80 22.55 -4.20 -11.43
CA ASP A 80 23.93 -4.57 -11.17
C ASP A 80 24.63 -4.77 -12.52
N PHE A 81 25.50 -3.84 -12.90
CA PHE A 81 26.21 -3.88 -14.20
C PHE A 81 27.25 -4.99 -14.29
N SER A 82 27.59 -5.67 -13.18
CA SER A 82 28.47 -6.84 -13.20
C SER A 82 27.76 -8.13 -13.63
N ARG A 83 26.42 -8.10 -13.75
CA ARG A 83 25.59 -9.25 -14.09
C ARG A 83 24.74 -8.96 -15.32
N ASN A 84 24.42 -10.02 -16.07
CA ASN A 84 23.53 -9.91 -17.23
C ASN A 84 22.08 -9.61 -16.84
N TYR A 85 21.66 -9.99 -15.63
CA TYR A 85 20.33 -9.71 -15.07
C TYR A 85 20.36 -9.76 -13.54
N THR A 86 19.39 -9.10 -12.90
CA THR A 86 19.13 -9.19 -11.46
C THR A 86 17.78 -9.85 -11.19
N ARG A 87 17.69 -10.60 -10.09
CA ARG A 87 16.42 -11.17 -9.58
C ARG A 87 16.03 -10.39 -8.35
N ASN A 88 15.10 -9.45 -8.50
CA ASN A 88 14.70 -8.57 -7.41
C ASN A 88 13.40 -9.06 -6.80
N LEU A 89 13.43 -9.32 -5.49
CA LEU A 89 12.24 -9.72 -4.76
C LEU A 89 11.26 -8.55 -4.65
N VAL A 90 10.03 -8.76 -5.10
CA VAL A 90 8.91 -7.83 -4.92
C VAL A 90 8.11 -8.22 -3.69
N ASP A 91 7.77 -9.50 -3.57
CA ASP A 91 6.91 -10.04 -2.53
C ASP A 91 7.22 -11.49 -2.18
N ASN A 92 7.02 -11.89 -0.91
CA ASN A 92 7.19 -13.27 -0.48
C ASN A 92 5.92 -14.14 -0.63
N LEU A 93 4.77 -13.57 -1.00
CA LEU A 93 3.52 -14.29 -1.31
C LEU A 93 3.14 -15.33 -0.23
N HIS A 94 3.14 -14.92 1.04
CA HIS A 94 2.91 -15.79 2.20
C HIS A 94 3.89 -16.96 2.36
N GLY A 95 5.13 -16.81 1.88
CA GLY A 95 6.15 -17.87 1.91
C GLY A 95 6.21 -18.71 0.64
N ASN A 96 5.31 -18.47 -0.32
CA ASN A 96 5.23 -19.25 -1.56
C ASN A 96 6.15 -18.73 -2.69
N ALA A 97 6.97 -17.70 -2.45
CA ALA A 97 7.85 -17.12 -3.47
C ALA A 97 9.14 -17.93 -3.76
N ASN A 98 9.26 -19.16 -3.25
CA ASN A 98 10.42 -20.05 -3.42
C ASN A 98 11.76 -19.35 -3.12
N LEU A 99 11.83 -18.72 -1.94
CA LEU A 99 13.05 -18.09 -1.41
C LEU A 99 13.79 -19.14 -0.58
N VAL A 100 14.71 -19.86 -1.22
CA VAL A 100 15.65 -20.79 -0.57
C VAL A 100 16.92 -20.09 -0.11
#